data_AF-A0A1J4ZWK1-F1
#
_entry.id   AF-A0A1J4ZWK1-F1
#
_cell.length_a   1.000
_cell.length_b   1.000
_cell.length_c   1.000
_cell.angle_alpha   90.00
_cell.angle_beta   90.00
_cell.angle_gamma   90.00
#
_symmetry.space_group_name_H-M   'P 1'
#
loop_
_entity.id
_entity.type
_entity.pdbx_description
1 polymer ?
#
loop_
_entity_poly.entity_id
_entity_poly.type
_entity_poly.pdbx_seq_one_letter_code
_entity_poly.pdbx_strand_id
1 'polypeptide(L)'
;MIEGFGEWGASDPFALEDWELQMNRILGLTRLGKIVIAQSYTDGSVADRMFLLASYLLVKGPRSFINLDLDLDPEWWPEYEIPIGSYVGGVPADVSALYDGAAGVYRRNYTNGQVLVNPGTTTRTVSLGGTYYRADPVGGGFVPSTGDTSGWRVDYPAVTSLTLGPGRGAIVLNSRP
;
A
#
# COMPACT_ATOMS: atom_id res chain seq x y z
N MET A 1 -16.61 0.89 -7.30
CA MET A 1 -15.84 1.55 -6.23
C MET A 1 -15.95 0.68 -4.99
N ILE A 2 -14.88 0.59 -4.20
CA ILE A 2 -14.85 -0.04 -2.89
C ILE A 2 -14.62 1.12 -1.91
N GLU A 3 -15.69 1.61 -1.31
CA GLU A 3 -15.62 2.60 -0.23
C GLU A 3 -15.23 1.90 1.08
N GLY A 4 -14.45 2.58 1.93
CA GLY A 4 -13.88 1.96 3.13
C GLY A 4 -12.89 0.85 2.75
N PHE A 5 -11.99 1.11 1.81
CA PHE A 5 -10.96 0.15 1.44
C PHE A 5 -9.94 -0.01 2.58
N GLY A 6 -9.68 -1.24 3.01
CA GLY A 6 -8.66 -1.57 4.01
C GLY A 6 -9.00 -1.30 5.48
N GLU A 7 -10.06 -0.54 5.78
CA GLU A 7 -10.33 -0.01 7.11
C GLU A 7 -11.82 0.31 7.36
N TRP A 8 -12.23 0.38 8.63
CA TRP A 8 -13.55 0.88 9.06
C TRP A 8 -13.63 2.41 9.05
N GLY A 9 -12.47 3.06 9.17
CA GLY A 9 -12.25 4.50 9.12
C GLY A 9 -10.77 4.78 9.33
N ALA A 10 -10.37 6.04 9.23
CA ALA A 10 -8.97 6.45 9.34
C ALA A 10 -8.25 5.80 10.53
N SER A 11 -7.11 5.15 10.27
CA SER A 11 -6.30 4.48 11.29
C SER A 11 -7.03 3.36 12.07
N ASP A 12 -8.17 2.86 11.57
CA ASP A 12 -8.96 1.74 12.13
C ASP A 12 -9.01 0.56 11.15
N PRO A 13 -7.88 -0.16 10.95
CA PRO A 13 -7.79 -1.25 10.00
C PRO A 13 -8.74 -2.39 10.38
N PHE A 14 -9.25 -3.08 9.36
CA PHE A 14 -10.09 -4.26 9.57
C PHE A 14 -9.42 -5.33 10.44
N ALA A 15 -10.24 -6.14 11.10
CA ALA A 15 -9.81 -7.44 11.58
C ALA A 15 -9.25 -8.26 10.40
N LEU A 16 -8.31 -9.17 10.68
CA LEU A 16 -7.59 -9.91 9.65
C LEU A 16 -8.54 -10.62 8.68
N GLU A 17 -9.57 -11.29 9.19
CA GLU A 17 -10.51 -12.05 8.40
C GLU A 17 -11.35 -11.15 7.47
N ASP A 18 -11.73 -9.96 7.94
CA ASP A 18 -12.47 -8.97 7.15
C ASP A 18 -11.58 -8.34 6.07
N TRP A 19 -10.32 -8.04 6.42
CA TRP A 19 -9.33 -7.57 5.47
C TRP A 19 -9.10 -8.61 4.36
N GLU A 20 -8.89 -9.88 4.71
CA GLU A 20 -8.70 -10.97 3.74
C GLU A 20 -9.94 -11.15 2.85
N LEU A 21 -11.14 -11.09 3.43
CA LEU A 21 -12.40 -11.15 2.69
C LEU A 21 -12.50 -10.03 1.65
N GLN A 22 -12.19 -8.79 2.04
CA GLN A 22 -12.21 -7.65 1.11
C GLN A 22 -11.15 -7.83 0.00
N MET A 23 -9.91 -8.20 0.35
CA MET A 23 -8.85 -8.41 -0.64
C MET A 23 -9.24 -9.49 -1.66
N ASN A 24 -9.81 -10.61 -1.20
CA ASN A 24 -10.24 -11.71 -2.07
C ASN A 24 -11.38 -11.31 -3.00
N ARG A 25 -12.34 -10.51 -2.53
CA ARG A 25 -13.42 -9.96 -3.37
C ARG A 25 -12.87 -9.03 -4.45
N ILE A 26 -11.91 -8.17 -4.10
CA ILE A 26 -11.24 -7.28 -5.05
C ILE A 26 -10.46 -8.08 -6.09
N LEU A 27 -9.67 -9.08 -5.68
CA LEU A 27 -8.95 -9.97 -6.61
C LEU A 27 -9.92 -10.70 -7.56
N GLY A 28 -11.11 -11.09 -7.10
CA GLY A 28 -12.19 -11.58 -7.95
C GLY A 28 -12.55 -10.60 -9.08
N LEU A 29 -12.81 -9.34 -8.72
CA LEU A 29 -13.14 -8.28 -9.69
C LEU A 29 -11.96 -7.97 -10.64
N THR A 30 -10.75 -7.90 -10.10
CA THR A 30 -9.53 -7.63 -10.86
C THR A 30 -9.27 -8.71 -11.91
N ARG A 31 -9.43 -10.00 -11.58
CA ARG A 31 -9.31 -11.11 -12.53
C ARG A 31 -10.38 -11.11 -13.61
N LEU A 32 -11.58 -10.64 -13.29
CA LEU A 32 -12.66 -10.43 -14.26
C LEU A 32 -12.44 -9.19 -15.15
N GLY A 33 -11.30 -8.50 -15.02
CA GLY A 33 -10.96 -7.32 -15.83
C GLY A 33 -11.86 -6.11 -15.57
N LYS A 34 -12.53 -6.09 -14.41
CA LYS A 34 -13.39 -4.96 -14.01
C LYS A 34 -12.53 -3.76 -13.63
N ILE A 35 -13.11 -2.57 -13.81
CA ILE A 35 -12.50 -1.34 -13.32
C ILE A 35 -12.75 -1.27 -11.81
N VAL A 36 -11.68 -1.12 -11.04
CA VAL A 36 -11.73 -1.04 -9.57
C VAL A 36 -11.20 0.32 -9.14
N ILE A 37 -11.95 0.99 -8.27
CA ILE A 37 -11.48 2.15 -7.53
C ILE A 37 -11.53 1.75 -6.06
N ALA A 38 -10.39 1.67 -5.41
CA ALA A 38 -10.25 1.45 -3.98
C ALA A 38 -10.18 2.82 -3.30
N GLN A 39 -11.22 3.19 -2.56
CA GLN A 39 -11.27 4.48 -1.86
C GLN A 39 -11.25 4.28 -0.36
N SER A 40 -10.39 5.02 0.30
CA SER A 40 -10.21 5.01 1.76
C SER A 40 -10.27 6.43 2.30
N TYR A 41 -10.70 6.56 3.54
CA TYR A 41 -10.86 7.84 4.22
C TYR A 41 -9.78 7.93 5.28
N THR A 42 -8.66 8.56 4.92
CA THR A 42 -7.46 8.60 5.75
C THR A 42 -7.48 9.79 6.70
N ASP A 43 -6.72 9.73 7.80
CA ASP A 43 -6.43 10.90 8.65
C ASP A 43 -5.23 11.71 8.13
N GLY A 44 -4.69 11.31 6.99
CA GLY A 44 -3.50 11.91 6.39
C GLY A 44 -2.21 11.47 7.08
N SER A 45 -2.23 10.53 8.02
CA SER A 45 -1.00 10.00 8.59
C SER A 45 -0.26 9.12 7.57
N VAL A 46 1.06 9.30 7.46
CA VAL A 46 1.89 8.50 6.55
C VAL A 46 1.73 7.00 6.80
N ALA A 47 1.56 6.59 8.06
CA ALA A 47 1.42 5.19 8.43
C ALA A 47 0.15 4.55 7.85
N ASP A 48 -0.97 5.28 7.93
CA ASP A 48 -2.26 4.86 7.41
C ASP A 48 -2.26 4.81 5.88
N ARG A 49 -1.83 5.91 5.23
CA ARG A 49 -1.69 5.99 3.77
C ARG A 49 -0.81 4.88 3.20
N MET A 50 0.30 4.56 3.87
CA MET A 50 1.19 3.48 3.44
C MET A 50 0.59 2.10 3.66
N PHE A 51 -0.22 1.88 4.69
CA PHE A 51 -0.96 0.63 4.87
C PHE A 51 -1.99 0.43 3.75
N LEU A 52 -2.75 1.48 3.44
CA LEU A 52 -3.78 1.49 2.40
C LEU A 52 -3.16 1.30 1.01
N LEU A 53 -2.14 2.10 0.67
CA LEU A 53 -1.44 1.96 -0.61
C LEU A 53 -0.80 0.58 -0.77
N ALA A 54 -0.12 0.07 0.26
CA ALA A 54 0.50 -1.24 0.20
C ALA A 54 -0.55 -2.36 0.04
N SER A 55 -1.67 -2.28 0.76
CA SER A 55 -2.80 -3.21 0.61
C SER A 55 -3.36 -3.17 -0.82
N TYR A 56 -3.55 -1.98 -1.38
CA TYR A 56 -3.99 -1.81 -2.76
C TYR A 56 -3.01 -2.45 -3.75
N LEU A 57 -1.71 -2.28 -3.55
CA LEU A 57 -0.69 -2.87 -4.41
C LEU A 57 -0.67 -4.40 -4.33
N LEU A 58 -1.15 -5.04 -3.26
CA LEU A 58 -1.35 -6.50 -3.24
C LEU A 58 -2.43 -6.93 -4.25
N VAL A 59 -3.50 -6.15 -4.39
CA VAL A 59 -4.68 -6.50 -5.22
C VAL A 59 -4.74 -5.77 -6.57
N LYS A 60 -3.76 -4.89 -6.85
CA LYS A 60 -3.65 -4.11 -8.07
C LYS A 60 -3.74 -4.98 -9.33
N GLY A 61 -4.49 -4.48 -10.31
CA GLY A 61 -4.51 -4.99 -11.68
C GLY A 61 -4.32 -3.89 -12.73
N PRO A 62 -4.56 -4.21 -14.01
CA PRO A 62 -4.36 -3.26 -15.12
C PRO A 62 -5.34 -2.08 -15.11
N ARG A 63 -6.51 -2.24 -14.50
CA ARG A 63 -7.61 -1.26 -14.48
C ARG A 63 -8.06 -0.95 -13.06
N SER A 64 -7.11 -0.82 -12.16
CA SER A 64 -7.36 -0.47 -10.77
C SER A 64 -6.73 0.87 -10.43
N PHE A 65 -7.39 1.60 -9.54
CA PHE A 65 -6.99 2.91 -9.05
C PHE A 65 -7.19 2.95 -7.54
N ILE A 66 -6.43 3.78 -6.86
CA ILE A 66 -6.61 4.10 -5.45
C ILE A 66 -6.98 5.58 -5.33
N ASN A 67 -7.89 5.88 -4.42
CA ASN A 67 -8.19 7.23 -3.95
C ASN A 67 -8.00 7.25 -2.44
N LEU A 68 -7.14 8.13 -1.94
CA LEU A 68 -7.01 8.41 -0.51
C LEU A 68 -7.63 9.79 -0.29
N ASP A 69 -8.65 9.84 0.53
CA ASP A 69 -9.58 10.95 0.65
C ASP A 69 -9.49 11.54 2.07
N LEU A 70 -9.28 12.85 2.19
CA LEU A 70 -9.42 13.60 3.44
C LEU A 70 -10.77 14.31 3.49
N ASP A 71 -11.15 15.01 2.41
CA ASP A 71 -12.39 15.78 2.27
C ASP A 71 -12.66 16.11 0.77
N LEU A 72 -13.45 17.15 0.50
CA LEU A 72 -13.84 17.57 -0.85
C LEU A 72 -12.83 18.49 -1.57
N ASP A 73 -11.80 18.96 -0.86
CA ASP A 73 -10.78 19.84 -1.44
C ASP A 73 -9.77 19.05 -2.30
N PRO A 74 -9.05 19.69 -3.25
CA PRO A 74 -8.04 18.99 -4.04
C PRO A 74 -6.90 18.43 -3.17
N GLU A 75 -6.58 17.16 -3.37
CA GLU A 75 -5.57 16.44 -2.60
C GLU A 75 -4.51 15.82 -3.50
N TRP A 76 -3.28 15.72 -3.00
CA TRP A 76 -2.22 14.98 -3.68
C TRP A 76 -1.27 14.32 -2.67
N TRP A 77 -0.75 13.16 -3.07
CA TRP A 77 0.05 12.28 -2.22
C TRP A 77 1.36 11.93 -2.93
N PRO A 78 2.54 12.26 -2.38
CA PRO A 78 3.83 11.91 -3.00
C PRO A 78 4.00 10.40 -3.19
N GLU A 79 3.27 9.59 -2.42
CA GLU A 79 3.20 8.14 -2.54
C GLU A 79 2.78 7.65 -3.94
N TYR A 80 2.00 8.44 -4.68
CA TYR A 80 1.55 8.08 -6.04
C TYR A 80 2.69 8.08 -7.07
N GLU A 81 3.82 8.70 -6.72
CA GLU A 81 5.00 8.83 -7.58
C GLU A 81 6.05 7.74 -7.31
N ILE A 82 5.81 6.83 -6.34
CA ILE A 82 6.75 5.76 -6.02
C ILE A 82 6.98 4.88 -7.27
N PRO A 83 8.20 4.77 -7.81
CA PRO A 83 8.47 4.11 -9.09
C PRO A 83 8.62 2.60 -8.93
N ILE A 84 7.64 1.94 -8.29
CA ILE A 84 7.68 0.50 -7.97
C ILE A 84 7.59 -0.38 -9.22
N GLY A 85 7.04 0.14 -10.31
CA GLY A 85 6.93 -0.53 -11.61
C GLY A 85 5.69 -1.44 -11.71
N SER A 86 5.80 -2.51 -12.49
CA SER A 86 4.70 -3.46 -12.72
C SER A 86 4.77 -4.62 -11.73
N TYR A 87 3.62 -5.16 -11.33
CA TYR A 87 3.61 -6.38 -10.52
C TYR A 87 4.25 -7.54 -11.31
N VAL A 88 5.00 -8.38 -10.62
CA VAL A 88 5.61 -9.58 -11.21
C VAL A 88 4.62 -10.73 -11.11
N GLY A 89 4.45 -11.47 -12.20
CA GLY A 89 3.44 -12.52 -12.32
C GLY A 89 2.06 -11.97 -12.69
N GLY A 90 1.03 -12.78 -12.47
CA GLY A 90 -0.36 -12.40 -12.76
C GLY A 90 -1.06 -11.68 -11.60
N VAL A 91 -2.38 -11.54 -11.74
CA VAL A 91 -3.26 -11.20 -10.62
C VAL A 91 -3.45 -12.46 -9.76
N PRO A 92 -3.15 -12.43 -8.45
CA PRO A 92 -3.31 -13.59 -7.58
C PRO A 92 -4.75 -14.12 -7.55
N ALA A 93 -4.89 -15.42 -7.33
CA ALA A 93 -6.22 -16.03 -7.21
C ALA A 93 -6.94 -15.61 -5.92
N ASP A 94 -6.16 -15.45 -4.86
CA ASP A 94 -6.56 -15.08 -3.52
C ASP A 94 -5.35 -14.41 -2.83
N VAL A 95 -5.61 -13.74 -1.73
CA VAL A 95 -4.58 -13.02 -0.96
C VAL A 95 -3.67 -13.97 -0.20
N SER A 96 -4.11 -15.20 0.09
CA SER A 96 -3.29 -16.21 0.78
C SER A 96 -2.11 -16.67 -0.08
N ALA A 97 -2.24 -16.64 -1.41
CA ALA A 97 -1.14 -16.86 -2.35
C ALA A 97 -0.01 -15.83 -2.24
N LEU A 98 -0.25 -14.69 -1.58
CA LEU A 98 0.74 -13.65 -1.29
C LEU A 98 1.31 -13.74 0.13
N TYR A 99 0.85 -14.67 0.96
CA TYR A 99 1.29 -14.77 2.35
C TYR A 99 2.70 -15.38 2.45
N ASP A 100 3.64 -14.62 3.01
CA ASP A 100 4.96 -15.11 3.40
C ASP A 100 4.88 -15.64 4.83
N GLY A 101 4.71 -16.96 4.98
CA GLY A 101 4.60 -17.61 6.28
C GLY A 101 5.87 -17.53 7.14
N ALA A 102 7.04 -17.31 6.55
CA ALA A 102 8.29 -17.16 7.31
C ALA A 102 8.39 -15.75 7.92
N ALA A 103 7.95 -14.73 7.18
CA ALA A 103 7.93 -13.35 7.65
C ALA A 103 6.66 -12.97 8.43
N GLY A 104 5.57 -13.73 8.26
CA GLY A 104 4.27 -13.48 8.87
C GLY A 104 3.57 -12.24 8.31
N VAL A 105 3.80 -11.93 7.03
CA VAL A 105 3.24 -10.76 6.32
C VAL A 105 2.83 -11.14 4.90
N TYR A 106 1.99 -10.34 4.25
CA TYR A 106 1.65 -10.50 2.84
C TYR A 106 2.66 -9.74 1.98
N ARG A 107 3.14 -10.36 0.90
CA ARG A 107 4.13 -9.79 0.00
C ARG A 107 3.72 -9.92 -1.45
N ARG A 108 3.91 -8.85 -2.22
CA ARG A 108 3.85 -8.91 -3.69
C ARG A 108 5.08 -8.29 -4.32
N ASN A 109 5.67 -9.01 -5.27
CA ASN A 109 6.84 -8.54 -6.01
C ASN A 109 6.44 -7.65 -7.18
N TYR A 110 7.29 -6.68 -7.45
CA TYR A 110 7.20 -5.71 -8.53
C TYR A 110 8.54 -5.63 -9.26
N THR A 111 8.55 -5.12 -10.49
CA THR A 111 9.77 -5.08 -11.31
C THR A 111 10.91 -4.30 -10.65
N ASN A 112 10.59 -3.26 -9.87
CA ASN A 112 11.58 -2.42 -9.20
C ASN A 112 11.61 -2.61 -7.69
N GLY A 113 10.89 -3.58 -7.12
CA GLY A 113 10.80 -3.70 -5.67
C GLY A 113 9.78 -4.72 -5.19
N GLN A 114 9.33 -4.54 -3.96
CA GLN A 114 8.32 -5.38 -3.34
C GLN A 114 7.49 -4.58 -2.34
N VAL A 115 6.26 -5.03 -2.15
CA VAL A 115 5.30 -4.49 -1.17
C VAL A 115 5.11 -5.52 -0.07
N LEU A 116 5.05 -5.05 1.17
CA LEU A 116 4.81 -5.87 2.35
C LEU A 116 3.68 -5.27 3.18
N VAL A 117 2.74 -6.09 3.65
CA VAL A 117 1.60 -5.66 4.47
C VAL A 117 1.44 -6.58 5.68
N ASN A 118 1.33 -5.97 6.86
CA ASN A 118 0.95 -6.63 8.09
C ASN A 118 -0.45 -6.13 8.52
N PRO A 119 -1.54 -6.80 8.09
CA PRO A 119 -2.89 -6.49 8.56
C PRO A 119 -3.21 -7.13 9.92
N GLY A 120 -2.29 -7.91 10.49
CA GLY A 120 -2.48 -8.58 11.78
C GLY A 120 -2.29 -7.65 12.97
N THR A 121 -2.43 -8.21 14.17
CA THR A 121 -2.37 -7.50 15.46
C THR A 121 -0.99 -7.55 16.13
N THR A 122 -0.01 -8.20 15.51
CA THR A 122 1.32 -8.43 16.09
C THR A 122 2.40 -7.80 15.22
N THR A 123 3.35 -7.11 15.84
CA THR A 123 4.53 -6.57 15.13
C THR A 123 5.36 -7.68 14.50
N ARG A 124 5.75 -7.50 13.24
CA ARG A 124 6.59 -8.41 12.47
C ARG A 124 7.91 -7.76 12.11
N THR A 125 9.00 -8.50 12.27
CA THR A 125 10.32 -8.10 11.76
C THR A 125 10.65 -8.95 10.55
N VAL A 126 10.84 -8.29 9.41
CA VAL A 126 11.08 -8.94 8.13
C VAL A 126 12.53 -8.72 7.72
N SER A 127 13.30 -9.80 7.58
CA SER A 127 14.60 -9.75 6.92
C SER A 127 14.40 -9.69 5.41
N LEU A 128 15.05 -8.74 4.73
CA LEU A 128 14.89 -8.56 3.28
C LEU A 128 15.88 -9.40 2.46
N GLY A 129 16.87 -10.04 3.11
CA GLY A 129 17.88 -10.85 2.44
C GLY A 129 18.89 -10.06 1.58
N GLY A 130 18.81 -8.73 1.60
CA GLY A 130 19.66 -7.82 0.85
C GLY A 130 19.39 -6.37 1.26
N THR A 131 20.07 -5.43 0.60
CA THR A 131 19.80 -4.00 0.77
C THR A 131 18.70 -3.58 -0.18
N TYR A 132 17.68 -2.92 0.37
CA TYR A 132 16.60 -2.27 -0.37
C TYR A 132 16.47 -0.82 0.07
N TYR A 133 15.63 -0.06 -0.64
CA TYR A 133 15.38 1.35 -0.36
C TYR A 133 13.92 1.54 0.01
N ARG A 134 13.64 1.81 1.30
CA ARG A 134 12.27 1.96 1.81
C ARG A 134 11.69 3.29 1.37
N ALA A 135 10.48 3.30 0.84
CA ALA A 135 9.77 4.53 0.51
C ALA A 135 9.23 5.17 1.79
N ASP A 136 9.76 6.35 2.14
CA ASP A 136 9.38 7.16 3.31
C ASP A 136 8.78 8.50 2.83
N PRO A 137 7.45 8.60 2.70
CA PRO A 137 6.78 9.80 2.21
C PRO A 137 6.92 10.98 3.17
N VAL A 138 7.02 12.18 2.62
CA VAL A 138 7.06 13.45 3.36
C VAL A 138 6.07 14.43 2.73
N GLY A 139 5.18 14.99 3.54
CA GLY A 139 4.10 15.87 3.07
C GLY A 139 2.88 15.11 2.54
N GLY A 140 2.21 15.70 1.55
CA GLY A 140 0.94 15.23 1.01
C GLY A 140 -0.29 15.74 1.79
N GLY A 141 -1.46 15.59 1.18
CA GLY A 141 -2.75 16.03 1.71
C GLY A 141 -3.39 17.10 0.82
N PHE A 142 -4.09 18.05 1.43
CA PHE A 142 -4.67 19.17 0.70
C PHE A 142 -3.61 19.94 -0.08
N VAL A 143 -3.85 20.12 -1.37
CA VAL A 143 -3.03 20.95 -2.25
C VAL A 143 -3.22 22.41 -1.82
N PRO A 144 -2.14 23.13 -1.47
CA PRO A 144 -2.25 24.54 -1.11
C PRO A 144 -2.89 25.35 -2.24
N SER A 145 -3.55 26.47 -1.91
CA SER A 145 -4.15 27.35 -2.92
C SER A 145 -3.12 27.94 -3.91
N THR A 146 -1.84 27.95 -3.54
CA THR A 146 -0.72 28.31 -4.42
C THR A 146 -0.34 27.21 -5.41
N GLY A 147 -0.81 25.98 -5.19
CA GLY A 147 -0.38 24.78 -5.90
C GLY A 147 1.04 24.31 -5.55
N ASP A 148 1.70 24.92 -4.56
CA ASP A 148 3.09 24.60 -4.21
C ASP A 148 3.19 23.32 -3.39
N THR A 149 3.60 22.24 -4.05
CA THR A 149 3.88 20.93 -3.45
C THR A 149 5.37 20.59 -3.45
N SER A 150 6.25 21.59 -3.67
CA SER A 150 7.69 21.36 -3.86
C SER A 150 8.43 20.74 -2.66
N GLY A 151 7.86 20.85 -1.46
CA GLY A 151 8.37 20.19 -0.25
C GLY A 151 7.96 18.72 -0.11
N TRP A 152 7.00 18.26 -0.92
CA TRP A 152 6.48 16.90 -0.88
C TRP A 152 7.37 15.97 -1.69
N ARG A 153 7.72 14.82 -1.11
CA ARG A 153 8.66 13.88 -1.70
C ARG A 153 8.53 12.51 -1.07
N VAL A 154 9.29 11.56 -1.63
CA VAL A 154 9.55 10.27 -1.00
C VAL A 154 11.05 10.15 -0.76
N ASP A 155 11.43 9.97 0.50
CA ASP A 155 12.80 9.64 0.88
C ASP A 155 13.02 8.13 0.76
N TYR A 156 14.26 7.72 0.46
CA TYR A 156 14.61 6.33 0.16
C TYR A 156 15.80 5.83 0.99
N PRO A 157 15.69 5.72 2.32
CA PRO A 157 16.77 5.17 3.15
C PRO A 157 17.04 3.70 2.80
N ALA A 158 18.32 3.35 2.77
CA ALA A 158 18.77 1.97 2.62
C ALA A 158 18.45 1.16 3.88
N VAL A 159 17.84 -0.01 3.70
CA VAL A 159 17.42 -0.92 4.78
C VAL A 159 17.73 -2.36 4.40
N THR A 160 18.01 -3.20 5.41
CA THR A 160 18.16 -4.66 5.27
C THR A 160 17.06 -5.44 5.97
N SER A 161 16.28 -4.76 6.82
CA SER A 161 15.12 -5.29 7.52
C SER A 161 14.04 -4.23 7.67
N LEU A 162 12.81 -4.69 7.92
CA LEU A 162 11.66 -3.85 8.24
C LEU A 162 11.02 -4.31 9.54
N THR A 163 10.59 -3.37 10.36
CA THR A 163 9.69 -3.63 11.49
C THR A 163 8.31 -3.08 11.13
N LEU A 164 7.34 -3.96 10.94
CA LEU A 164 5.96 -3.62 10.60
C LEU A 164 5.08 -3.88 11.82
N GLY A 165 4.58 -2.80 12.44
CA GLY A 165 3.56 -2.89 13.48
C GLY A 165 2.22 -3.43 12.95
N PRO A 166 1.22 -3.58 13.84
CA PRO A 166 -0.15 -3.89 13.44
C PRO A 166 -0.72 -2.85 12.46
N GLY A 167 -1.42 -3.30 11.41
CA GLY A 167 -1.99 -2.39 10.40
C GLY A 167 -0.93 -1.52 9.73
N ARG A 168 0.20 -2.11 9.30
CA ARG A 168 1.29 -1.38 8.64
C ARG A 168 1.67 -1.99 7.30
N GLY A 169 1.92 -1.11 6.34
CA GLY A 169 2.44 -1.46 5.02
C GLY A 169 3.79 -0.81 4.76
N ALA A 170 4.57 -1.40 3.87
CA ALA A 170 5.80 -0.81 3.38
C ALA A 170 6.01 -1.14 1.90
N ILE A 171 6.67 -0.21 1.20
CA ILE A 171 7.16 -0.38 -0.16
C ILE A 171 8.67 -0.24 -0.10
N VAL A 172 9.39 -1.19 -0.69
CA VAL A 172 10.85 -1.14 -0.79
C VAL A 172 11.28 -1.36 -2.24
N LEU A 173 12.28 -0.61 -2.68
CA LEU A 173 12.82 -0.67 -4.04
C LEU A 173 14.17 -1.39 -4.08
N ASN A 174 14.44 -2.05 -5.19
CA ASN A 174 15.67 -2.80 -5.43
C ASN A 174 16.89 -1.88 -5.60
N SER A 175 16.67 -0.64 -6.04
CA SER A 175 17.69 0.40 -6.22
C SER A 175 17.13 1.75 -5.78
N ARG A 176 18.02 2.69 -5.44
CA ARG A 176 17.63 4.07 -5.16
C ARG A 176 17.10 4.74 -6.45
N PRO A 177 15.92 5.39 -6.42
CA PRO A 177 15.42 6.20 -7.53
C PRO A 177 16.30 7.40 -7.85
#